data_AF-A0A6V7IQI5-F1
#
_entry.id   AF-A0A6V7IQI5-F1
#
_cell.length_a   1.000
_cell.length_b   1.000
_cell.length_c   1.000
_cell.angle_alpha   90.00
_cell.angle_beta   90.00
_cell.angle_gamma   90.00
#
_symmetry.space_group_name_H-M   'P 1'
#
loop_
_entity.id
_entity.type
_entity.pdbx_description
1 polymer ?
#
loop_
_entity_poly.entity_id
_entity_poly.type
_entity_poly.pdbx_seq_one_letter_code
_entity_poly.pdbx_strand_id
1 'polypeptide(L)' 'YEHQDIALNCGTMLRECARYEALAKIMIYSDDFYNFFRYVEVSTFDIASDAFSTFK' A
#
# COMPACT_ATOMS: atom_id res chain seq x y z
N TYR A 1 2.99 -5.37 -1.88
CA TYR A 1 3.45 -4.65 -3.08
C TYR A 1 4.66 -5.29 -3.76
N GLU A 2 5.40 -6.19 -3.12
CA GLU A 2 6.62 -6.79 -3.68
C GLU A 2 6.36 -7.90 -4.71
N HIS A 3 5.23 -8.59 -4.61
CA HIS A 3 4.80 -9.65 -5.52
C HIS A 3 3.82 -9.09 -6.55
N GLN A 4 4.27 -8.96 -7.81
CA GLN A 4 3.53 -8.26 -8.86
C GLN A 4 2.18 -8.89 -9.20
N ASP A 5 2.11 -10.23 -9.16
CA ASP A 5 0.94 -11.04 -9.46
C ASP A 5 -0.24 -10.80 -8.51
N ILE A 6 0.03 -10.35 -7.28
CA ILE A 6 -0.99 -10.08 -6.25
C ILE A 6 -1.02 -8.64 -5.76
N ALA A 7 -0.09 -7.79 -6.20
CA ALA A 7 0.10 -6.44 -5.65
C ALA A 7 -1.18 -5.58 -5.70
N LEU A 8 -1.87 -5.56 -6.84
CA LEU A 8 -3.07 -4.74 -7.03
C LEU A 8 -4.27 -5.22 -6.19
N ASN A 9 -4.39 -6.55 -6.04
CA ASN A 9 -5.41 -7.15 -5.18
C ASN A 9 -5.16 -6.80 -3.71
N CYS A 10 -3.90 -6.93 -3.27
CA CYS A 10 -3.48 -6.54 -1.92
C CYS A 10 -3.69 -5.04 -1.67
N GLY A 11 -3.39 -4.18 -2.64
CA GLY A 11 -3.62 -2.74 -2.53
C GLY A 11 -5.08 -2.38 -2.37
N THR A 12 -5.96 -3.03 -3.14
CA THR A 12 -7.42 -2.87 -2.99
C THR A 12 -7.88 -3.27 -1.59
N MET A 13 -7.44 -4.43 -1.09
CA MET A 13 -7.79 -4.88 0.26
C MET A 13 -7.26 -3.95 1.35
N LEU A 14 -6.01 -3.48 1.22
CA LEU A 14 -5.41 -2.53 2.17
C LEU A 14 -6.17 -1.21 2.22
N ARG A 15 -6.61 -0.67 1.08
CA ARG A 15 -7.44 0.54 1.05
C ARG A 15 -8.79 0.35 1.71
N GLU A 16 -9.42 -0.82 1.59
CA GLU A 16 -10.65 -1.14 2.31
C GLU A 16 -10.39 -1.23 3.83
N CYS A 17 -9.27 -1.83 4.26
CA CYS A 17 -8.87 -1.82 5.67
C CYS A 17 -8.62 -0.39 6.19
N ALA A 18 -7.98 0.47 5.40
CA ALA A 18 -7.68 1.86 5.77
C ALA A 18 -8.94 2.72 5.99
N ARG A 19 -10.13 2.29 5.53
CA ARG A 19 -11.41 2.95 5.85
C ARG A 19 -11.82 2.81 7.31
N TYR A 20 -11.23 1.87 8.05
CA TYR A 20 -11.49 1.65 9.46
C TYR A 20 -10.35 2.24 10.30
N GLU A 21 -10.67 3.22 11.15
CA GLU A 21 -9.67 3.97 11.94
C GLU A 21 -8.72 3.07 12.74
N ALA A 22 -9.24 2.00 13.34
CA ALA A 22 -8.44 1.06 14.12
C ALA A 22 -7.37 0.35 13.27
N LEU A 23 -7.72 -0.05 12.04
CA LEU A 23 -6.79 -0.71 11.12
C LEU A 23 -5.82 0.29 10.50
N ALA A 24 -6.29 1.48 10.14
CA ALA A 24 -5.43 2.56 9.66
C ALA A 24 -4.35 2.93 10.69
N LYS A 25 -4.70 3.00 11.97
CA LYS A 25 -3.72 3.20 13.05
C LYS A 25 -2.65 2.10 13.05
N ILE A 26 -3.04 0.83 12.97
CA ILE A 26 -2.09 -0.29 12.92
C ILE A 26 -1.16 -0.15 11.71
N MET A 27 -1.69 0.21 10.54
CA MET A 27 -0.90 0.40 9.32
C MET A 27 0.09 1.56 9.45
N ILE A 28 -0.34 2.73 9.93
CA ILE A 28 0.49 3.95 10.02
C ILE A 28 1.58 3.82 11.08
N TYR A 29 1.31 3.14 12.19
CA TYR A 29 2.28 2.93 13.26
C TYR A 29 3.17 1.70 13.07
N SER A 30 2.97 0.92 12.00
CA SER A 30 3.89 -0.16 11.64
C SER A 30 5.18 0.43 11.04
N ASP A 31 6.33 -0.15 11.40
CA ASP A 31 7.61 0.19 10.76
C ASP A 31 7.55 -0.06 9.24
N ASP A 32 6.69 -0.99 8.79
CA ASP A 32 6.49 -1.29 7.38
C ASP A 32 5.80 -0.16 6.60
N PHE A 33 5.20 0.82 7.26
CA PHE A 33 4.56 1.95 6.59
C PHE A 33 5.56 2.70 5.70
N TYR A 34 6.81 2.84 6.15
CA TYR A 34 7.85 3.51 5.39
C TYR A 34 8.26 2.77 4.11
N ASN A 35 7.91 1.49 3.98
CA ASN A 35 8.13 0.76 2.73
C ASN A 35 7.30 1.34 1.58
N PHE A 36 6.22 2.10 1.85
CA PHE A 36 5.47 2.81 0.80
C PHE A 36 6.34 3.78 0.02
N PHE A 37 7.34 4.44 0.62
CA PHE A 37 8.28 5.29 -0.11
C PHE A 37 9.07 4.51 -1.18
N ARG A 38 9.40 3.24 -0.91
CA ARG A 38 9.99 2.35 -1.92
C ARG A 38 8.95 1.88 -2.92
N TYR A 39 7.74 1.54 -2.47
CA TYR A 39 6.69 0.99 -3.34
C TYR A 39 6.18 2.00 -4.37
N VAL A 40 6.19 3.29 -4.08
CA VAL A 40 5.80 4.35 -5.04
C VAL A 40 6.85 4.61 -6.11
N GLU A 41 8.08 4.11 -5.92
CA GLU A 41 9.21 4.29 -6.85
C GLU A 41 9.50 3.05 -7.71
N VAL A 42 8.69 1.98 -7.60
CA VAL A 42 8.91 0.77 -8.41
C VAL A 42 8.73 1.06 -9.91
N SER A 43 9.48 0.34 -10.76
CA SER A 43 9.46 0.56 -12.21
C SER A 43 8.14 0.16 -12.88
N THR A 44 7.33 -0.69 -12.24
CA THR A 44 6.01 -1.08 -12.73
C THR A 44 4.99 0.01 -12.40
N PHE A 45 4.63 0.80 -13.41
CA PHE A 45 3.75 1.97 -13.27
C PHE A 45 2.44 1.68 -12.53
N ASP A 46 1.73 0.61 -12.90
CA ASP A 46 0.43 0.28 -12.28
C ASP A 46 0.56 0.00 -10.77
N ILE A 47 1.64 -0.67 -10.38
CA ILE A 47 1.91 -1.00 -8.97
C ILE A 47 2.35 0.26 -8.21
N ALA A 48 3.23 1.06 -8.80
CA ALA A 48 3.68 2.32 -8.20
C ALA A 48 2.50 3.28 -7.96
N SER A 49 1.61 3.41 -8.96
CA SER A 49 0.40 4.23 -8.90
C SER A 49 -0.61 3.72 -7.86
N ASP A 50 -0.79 2.40 -7.76
CA ASP A 50 -1.66 1.78 -6.74
C ASP A 50 -1.10 1.96 -5.32
N ALA A 51 0.21 1.77 -5.14
CA ALA A 51 0.89 2.03 -3.88
C ALA A 51 0.74 3.50 -3.46
N PHE A 52 0.91 4.43 -4.40
CA PHE A 52 0.74 5.87 -4.15
C PHE A 52 -0.71 6.21 -3.75
N SER A 53 -1.68 5.60 -4.42
CA SER A 53 -3.10 5.78 -4.08
C SER A 53 -3.48 5.24 -2.71
N THR A 54 -2.73 4.26 -2.19
CA THR A 54 -2.94 3.68 -0.85
C THR A 54 -2.21 4.47 0.24
N PHE A 55 -1.08 5.09 -0.12
CA PHE A 55 -0.32 5.97 0.75
C PHE A 55 -1.03 7.31 1.02
N LYS A 56 -1.81 7.79 0.04
CA LYS A 56 -2.58 9.05 0.12
C LYS A 56 -3.79 8.94 1.04
#